data_AF-A0A964Z729-F1
#
_entry.id   AF-A0A964Z729-F1
#
_cell.length_a   1.000
_cell.length_b   1.000
_cell.length_c   1.000
_cell.angle_alpha   90.00
_cell.angle_beta   90.00
_cell.angle_gamma   90.00
#
_symmetry.space_group_name_H-M   'P 1'
#
loop_
_entity.id
_entity.type
_entity.pdbx_description
1 polymer ?
#
loop_
_entity_poly.entity_id
_entity_poly.type
_entity_poly.pdbx_seq_one_letter_code
_entity_poly.pdbx_strand_id
1 'polypeptide(L)'
;MGVRAEDVHAADSKPGWPSITGRLGLMEALGSSQMGYLHIDATKVVVSTQPKAPDSDSGTAKPGKSAPAPRPEDLHTEAASSFVTNLVAIFPPRLPLKLGIDVRVTIDTANIHFFDADSGEALR
;
A
#
# COMPACT_ATOMS: atom_id res chain seq x y z
N MET A 1 -5.60 -6.51 -3.17
CA MET A 1 -4.25 -6.93 -3.57
C MET A 1 -3.24 -6.01 -2.92
N GLY A 2 -2.16 -6.54 -2.36
CA GLY A 2 -1.03 -5.77 -1.85
C GLY A 2 0.26 -6.19 -2.56
N VAL A 3 1.16 -5.22 -2.73
CA VAL A 3 2.50 -5.38 -3.29
C VAL A 3 3.45 -4.56 -2.43
N ARG A 4 4.67 -5.04 -2.18
CA ARG A 4 5.67 -4.25 -1.47
C ARG A 4 6.35 -3.26 -2.42
N ALA A 5 6.87 -2.18 -1.89
CA ALA A 5 7.45 -1.11 -2.71
C ALA A 5 8.70 -1.58 -3.48
N GLU A 6 9.44 -2.55 -2.92
CA GLU A 6 10.60 -3.20 -3.53
C GLU A 6 10.25 -4.12 -4.71
N ASP A 7 9.01 -4.60 -4.79
CA ASP A 7 8.48 -5.46 -5.86
C ASP A 7 7.86 -4.65 -7.01
N VAL A 8 7.96 -3.31 -6.94
CA VAL A 8 7.56 -2.38 -8.00
C VAL A 8 8.81 -1.84 -8.67
N HIS A 9 8.90 -2.06 -9.98
CA HIS A 9 10.09 -1.71 -10.77
C HIS A 9 9.76 -0.72 -11.87
N ALA A 10 10.76 0.06 -12.32
CA ALA A 10 10.63 0.82 -13.56
C ALA A 10 10.46 -0.15 -14.73
N ALA A 11 9.48 0.09 -15.61
CA ALA A 11 9.14 -0.86 -16.68
C ALA A 11 10.33 -1.21 -17.59
N ASP A 12 11.20 -0.24 -17.84
CA ASP A 12 12.39 -0.43 -18.69
C ASP A 12 13.43 -1.38 -18.07
N SER A 13 13.39 -1.60 -16.75
CA SER A 13 14.27 -2.56 -16.06
C SER A 13 13.78 -4.01 -16.14
N LYS A 14 12.50 -4.22 -16.49
CA LYS A 14 11.83 -5.52 -16.56
C LYS A 14 11.02 -5.61 -17.86
N PRO A 15 11.68 -5.65 -19.03
CA PRO A 15 10.99 -5.68 -20.31
C PRO A 15 10.08 -6.92 -20.43
N GLY A 16 8.86 -6.72 -20.92
CA GLY A 16 7.89 -7.79 -21.12
C GLY A 16 7.05 -8.15 -19.88
N TRP A 17 7.35 -7.56 -18.72
CA TRP A 17 6.50 -7.72 -17.54
C TRP A 17 5.22 -6.85 -17.66
N PRO A 18 4.10 -7.26 -17.02
CA PRO A 18 2.89 -6.44 -16.95
C PRO A 18 3.19 -5.08 -16.33
N SER A 19 2.81 -4.01 -17.03
CA SER A 19 3.07 -2.64 -16.59
C SER A 19 1.79 -1.85 -16.42
N ILE A 20 1.77 -0.97 -15.43
CA ILE A 20 0.75 0.07 -15.23
C ILE A 20 1.39 1.45 -15.29
N THR A 21 0.58 2.46 -15.55
CA THR A 21 1.01 3.86 -15.53
C THR A 21 0.55 4.49 -14.22
N GLY A 22 1.47 5.21 -13.56
CA GLY A 22 1.15 6.03 -12.40
C GLY A 22 1.77 7.42 -12.54
N ARG A 23 1.06 8.44 -12.05
CA ARG A 23 1.57 9.81 -12.05
C ARG A 23 2.42 10.07 -10.82
N LEU A 24 3.70 10.42 -11.00
CA LEU A 24 4.61 10.65 -9.88
C LEU A 24 4.26 11.96 -9.16
N GLY A 25 3.69 11.87 -7.95
CA GLY A 25 3.28 13.02 -7.15
C GLY A 25 4.36 13.51 -6.20
N LEU A 26 5.10 12.58 -5.58
CA LEU A 26 6.18 12.86 -4.64
C LEU A 26 7.37 11.94 -4.93
N MET A 27 8.57 12.46 -4.71
CA MET A 27 9.81 11.71 -4.81
C MET A 27 10.75 12.10 -3.68
N GLU A 28 11.31 11.10 -3.02
CA GLU A 28 12.33 11.24 -1.98
C GLU A 28 13.64 10.63 -2.48
N ALA A 29 14.75 11.36 -2.34
CA ALA A 29 16.08 10.87 -2.67
C ALA A 29 16.80 10.45 -1.39
N LEU A 30 17.08 9.15 -1.25
CA LEU A 30 17.65 8.55 -0.03
C LEU A 30 19.16 8.32 -0.13
N GLY A 31 19.80 8.81 -1.20
CA GLY A 31 21.22 8.59 -1.50
C GLY A 31 21.48 7.26 -2.19
N SER A 32 21.07 6.13 -1.60
CA SER A 32 21.21 4.78 -2.20
C SER A 32 20.07 4.39 -3.12
N SER A 33 18.92 5.06 -3.03
CA SER A 33 17.72 4.81 -3.80
C SER A 33 16.87 6.08 -3.91
N GLN A 34 15.82 6.01 -4.71
CA GLN A 34 14.76 7.00 -4.78
C GLN A 34 13.43 6.32 -4.42
N MET A 35 12.63 6.94 -3.57
CA MET A 35 11.27 6.46 -3.26
C MET A 35 10.27 7.34 -3.98
N GLY A 36 9.44 6.73 -4.84
CA GLY A 36 8.42 7.43 -5.62
C GLY A 36 7.02 7.09 -5.12
N TYR A 37 6.17 8.11 -5.01
CA TYR A 37 4.76 7.97 -4.69
C TYR A 37 3.95 8.29 -5.94
N LEU A 38 3.35 7.26 -6.53
CA LEU A 38 2.62 7.32 -7.78
C LEU A 38 1.12 7.28 -7.51
N HIS A 39 0.39 8.21 -8.11
CA HIS A 39 -1.07 8.16 -8.18
C HIS A 39 -1.46 7.20 -9.31
N ILE A 40 -2.16 6.11 -8.98
CA ILE A 40 -2.63 5.11 -9.94
C ILE A 40 -4.15 5.05 -9.99
N ASP A 41 -4.69 4.73 -11.16
CA ASP A 41 -6.10 4.44 -11.36
C ASP A 41 -6.44 3.05 -10.80
N ALA A 42 -6.65 2.99 -9.49
CA ALA A 42 -7.04 1.78 -8.78
C ALA A 42 -7.99 2.11 -7.64
N THR A 43 -8.94 1.22 -7.38
CA THR A 43 -9.83 1.31 -6.22
C THR A 43 -9.04 1.13 -4.93
N LYS A 44 -9.12 2.12 -4.05
CA LYS A 44 -8.51 2.04 -2.72
C LYS A 44 -9.33 1.11 -1.84
N VAL A 45 -8.70 0.08 -1.29
CA VAL A 45 -9.30 -0.77 -0.25
C VAL A 45 -8.77 -0.29 1.09
N VAL A 46 -9.66 0.22 1.94
CA VAL A 46 -9.34 0.56 3.33
C VAL A 46 -9.69 -0.66 4.17
N VAL A 47 -8.69 -1.47 4.48
CA VAL A 47 -8.84 -2.53 5.48
C VAL A 47 -8.51 -1.90 6.82
N SER A 48 -9.46 -1.88 7.75
CA SER A 48 -9.15 -1.51 9.12
C SER A 48 -8.11 -2.49 9.64
N THR A 49 -6.90 -2.01 9.97
CA THR A 49 -5.86 -2.83 10.60
C THR A 49 -6.18 -3.18 12.06
N GLN A 50 -7.35 -2.76 12.56
CA GLN A 50 -7.90 -3.17 13.84
C GLN A 50 -8.26 -4.67 13.75
N PRO A 51 -7.71 -5.53 14.63
CA PRO A 51 -8.20 -6.89 14.76
C PRO A 51 -9.72 -6.84 14.99
N LYS A 52 -10.49 -7.55 14.16
CA LYS A 52 -11.93 -7.76 14.43
C LYS A 52 -12.04 -8.32 15.85
N ALA A 53 -12.75 -7.60 16.72
CA ALA A 53 -13.01 -8.09 18.07
C ALA A 53 -13.66 -9.49 17.96
N PRO A 54 -13.25 -10.48 18.77
CA PRO A 54 -13.79 -11.83 18.68
C PRO A 54 -15.31 -11.77 18.84
N ASP A 55 -16.02 -12.43 17.91
CA ASP A 55 -17.47 -12.50 17.91
C ASP A 55 -17.94 -13.02 19.29
N SER A 56 -18.75 -12.22 19.97
CA SER A 56 -19.15 -12.41 21.37
C SER A 56 -20.20 -13.50 21.52
N ASP A 57 -19.86 -14.75 21.18
CA ASP A 57 -20.75 -15.90 21.36
C ASP A 57 -20.10 -17.09 22.09
N SER A 58 -18.96 -16.87 22.75
CA SER A 58 -18.43 -17.82 23.75
C SER A 58 -18.55 -17.24 25.15
N GLY A 59 -19.43 -17.85 25.96
CA GLY A 59 -19.80 -17.41 27.29
C GLY A 59 -18.66 -17.21 28.30
N THR A 60 -18.94 -16.29 29.23
CA THR A 60 -18.32 -16.11 30.55
C THR A 60 -16.80 -15.90 30.59
N ALA A 61 -16.36 -14.65 30.37
CA ALA A 61 -15.11 -14.14 30.94
C ALA A 61 -15.27 -12.68 31.40
N LYS A 62 -14.85 -12.43 32.64
CA LYS A 62 -14.88 -11.18 33.39
C LYS A 62 -14.15 -10.03 32.64
N PRO A 63 -14.61 -8.77 32.71
CA PRO A 63 -13.99 -7.67 31.95
C PRO A 63 -12.59 -7.36 32.48
N GLY A 64 -11.58 -7.80 31.75
CA GLY A 64 -10.19 -7.39 31.93
C GLY A 64 -9.96 -6.03 31.25
N LYS A 65 -9.32 -5.11 31.99
CA LYS A 65 -8.79 -3.80 31.60
C LYS A 65 -8.99 -3.41 30.12
N SER A 66 -9.88 -2.42 29.94
CA SER A 66 -9.89 -1.42 28.87
C SER A 66 -8.70 -1.50 27.92
N ALA A 67 -8.96 -1.90 26.68
CA ALA A 67 -8.04 -1.72 25.57
C ALA A 67 -7.49 -0.29 25.58
N PRO A 68 -6.20 -0.07 25.28
CA PRO A 68 -5.64 1.27 25.16
C PRO A 68 -6.51 2.10 24.21
N ALA A 69 -6.78 3.36 24.56
CA ALA A 69 -7.43 4.28 23.64
C ALA A 69 -6.66 4.27 22.31
N PRO A 70 -7.34 4.22 21.15
CA PRO A 70 -6.66 4.25 19.86
C PRO A 70 -5.78 5.48 19.81
N ARG A 71 -4.51 5.29 19.47
CA ARG A 71 -3.60 6.43 19.28
C ARG A 71 -4.08 7.19 18.04
N PRO A 72 -3.78 8.49 17.91
CA PRO A 72 -4.22 9.28 16.76
C PRO A 72 -3.89 8.65 15.40
N GLU A 73 -2.78 7.92 15.30
CA GLU A 73 -2.37 7.13 14.13
C GLU A 73 -3.21 5.86 13.88
N ASP A 74 -3.91 5.36 14.89
CA ASP A 74 -4.81 4.20 14.80
C ASP A 74 -6.25 4.61 14.41
N LEU A 75 -6.54 5.92 14.39
CA LEU A 75 -7.81 6.47 13.90
C LEU A 75 -7.85 6.45 12.37
N HIS A 76 -9.03 6.20 11.81
CA HIS A 76 -9.27 6.37 10.37
C HIS A 76 -8.84 7.77 9.94
N THR A 77 -7.68 7.85 9.28
CA THR A 77 -7.24 9.06 8.62
C THR A 77 -7.98 9.16 7.29
N GLU A 78 -9.28 9.46 7.35
CA GLU A 78 -10.10 9.82 6.19
C GLU A 78 -9.58 11.10 5.51
N ALA A 79 -8.80 11.92 6.23
CA ALA A 79 -8.50 13.30 5.84
C ALA A 79 -7.32 13.50 4.87
N ALA A 80 -6.67 12.45 4.38
CA ALA A 80 -5.59 12.59 3.38
C ALA A 80 -5.80 11.72 2.12
N SER A 81 -7.02 11.19 1.92
CA SER A 81 -7.29 10.38 0.74
C SER A 81 -7.64 11.29 -0.44
N SER A 82 -6.64 11.60 -1.25
CA SER A 82 -6.84 11.70 -2.70
C SER A 82 -7.82 10.60 -3.15
N PHE A 83 -8.73 10.90 -4.07
CA PHE A 83 -9.58 9.90 -4.74
C PHE A 83 -8.77 8.85 -5.52
N VAL A 84 -7.45 9.00 -5.54
CA VAL A 84 -6.50 8.19 -6.29
C VAL A 84 -5.67 7.35 -5.33
N THR A 85 -5.44 6.09 -5.70
CA THR A 85 -4.62 5.17 -4.90
C THR A 85 -3.14 5.56 -5.02
N ASN A 86 -2.46 5.64 -3.88
CA ASN A 86 -1.02 5.89 -3.82
C ASN A 86 -0.26 4.56 -3.86
N LEU A 87 0.47 4.33 -4.95
CA LEU A 87 1.43 3.24 -5.09
C LEU A 87 2.83 3.76 -4.75
N VAL A 88 3.53 3.05 -3.88
CA VAL A 88 4.91 3.36 -3.51
C VAL A 88 5.86 2.43 -4.27
N ALA A 89 6.95 2.98 -4.81
CA ALA A 89 7.98 2.21 -5.50
C ALA A 89 9.39 2.66 -5.07
N ILE A 90 10.33 1.72 -5.01
CA ILE A 90 11.74 2.00 -4.76
C ILE A 90 12.52 1.88 -6.08
N PHE A 91 13.09 2.98 -6.53
CA PHE A 91 13.86 3.08 -7.76
C PHE A 91 15.36 3.17 -7.50
N PRO A 92 16.21 2.77 -8.46
CA PRO A 92 17.65 3.03 -8.42
C PRO A 92 17.96 4.53 -8.30
N PRO A 93 19.07 4.91 -7.64
CA PRO A 93 19.35 6.29 -7.25
C PRO A 93 19.57 7.26 -8.43
N ARG A 94 19.79 6.73 -9.64
CA ARG A 94 20.12 7.51 -10.85
C ARG A 94 19.06 7.40 -11.94
N LEU A 95 17.88 6.87 -11.62
CA LEU A 95 16.77 6.88 -12.56
C LEU A 95 16.32 8.35 -12.75
N PRO A 96 16.19 8.85 -14.00
CA PRO A 96 15.89 10.25 -14.26
C PRO A 96 14.39 10.55 -14.11
N LEU A 97 13.86 10.41 -12.89
CA LEU A 97 12.47 10.69 -12.56
C LEU A 97 12.21 12.20 -12.44
N LYS A 98 11.02 12.63 -12.85
CA LYS A 98 10.54 14.02 -12.71
C LYS A 98 9.20 14.02 -12.00
N LEU A 99 8.95 15.03 -11.17
CA LEU A 99 7.63 15.18 -10.55
C LEU A 99 6.58 15.55 -11.60
N GLY A 100 5.35 15.10 -11.40
CA GLY A 100 4.19 15.42 -12.21
C GLY A 100 4.11 14.72 -13.56
N ILE A 101 5.06 13.83 -13.90
CA ILE A 101 5.01 13.02 -15.12
C ILE A 101 4.43 11.63 -14.86
N ASP A 102 3.93 11.04 -15.92
CA ASP A 102 3.50 9.65 -15.94
C ASP A 102 4.74 8.74 -16.02
N VAL A 103 4.79 7.77 -15.11
CA VAL A 103 5.85 6.77 -15.02
C VAL A 103 5.23 5.41 -15.23
N ARG A 104 5.79 4.63 -16.16
CA ARG A 104 5.43 3.22 -16.31
C ARG A 104 6.19 2.37 -15.32
N VAL A 105 5.46 1.64 -14.50
CA VAL A 105 5.99 0.69 -13.53
C VAL A 105 5.49 -0.71 -13.81
N THR A 106 6.30 -1.70 -13.52
CA THR A 106 5.97 -3.13 -13.59
C THR A 106 5.93 -3.72 -12.20
N ILE A 107 5.05 -4.68 -11.98
CA ILE A 107 4.88 -5.35 -10.69
C ILE A 107 5.44 -6.78 -10.80
N ASP A 108 6.24 -7.20 -9.81
CA ASP A 108 6.61 -8.61 -9.68
C ASP A 108 5.39 -9.43 -9.25
N THR A 109 4.78 -10.13 -10.22
CA THR A 109 3.59 -10.92 -9.97
C THR A 109 3.84 -12.14 -9.08
N ALA A 110 5.10 -12.54 -8.87
CA ALA A 110 5.44 -13.64 -7.96
C ALA A 110 5.34 -13.24 -6.49
N ASN A 111 5.44 -11.95 -6.16
CA ASN A 111 5.43 -11.41 -4.78
C ASN A 111 4.15 -10.61 -4.47
N ILE A 112 3.06 -10.87 -5.20
CA ILE A 112 1.77 -10.26 -4.93
C ILE A 112 1.05 -11.00 -3.80
N HIS A 113 0.42 -10.24 -2.91
CA HIS A 113 -0.45 -10.76 -1.86
C HIS A 113 -1.92 -10.45 -2.16
N PHE A 114 -2.79 -11.45 -2.02
CA PHE A 114 -4.24 -11.26 -2.10
C PHE A 114 -4.84 -11.21 -0.70
N PHE A 115 -5.93 -10.48 -0.57
CA PHE A 115 -6.66 -10.33 0.67
C PHE A 115 -8.14 -10.43 0.34
N ASP A 116 -8.90 -11.07 1.22
CA ASP A 116 -10.35 -10.99 1.15
C ASP A 116 -10.79 -9.55 1.43
N ALA A 117 -11.71 -9.05 0.60
CA ALA A 117 -12.14 -7.66 0.67
C ALA A 117 -13.02 -7.40 1.91
N ASP A 118 -13.77 -8.41 2.37
CA ASP A 118 -14.69 -8.27 3.49
C ASP A 118 -14.00 -8.49 4.84
N SER A 119 -13.22 -9.58 4.97
CA SER A 119 -12.55 -9.93 6.23
C SER A 119 -11.14 -9.33 6.39
N GLY A 120 -10.47 -8.96 5.30
CA GLY A 120 -9.06 -8.57 5.31
C GLY A 120 -8.08 -9.73 5.49
N GLU A 121 -8.55 -10.97 5.57
CA GLU A 121 -7.69 -12.14 5.70
C GLU A 121 -6.83 -12.34 4.45
N ALA A 122 -5.59 -12.78 4.64
CA ALA A 122 -4.67 -13.06 3.54
C ALA A 122 -5.13 -14.29 2.75
N LEU A 123 -5.36 -14.10 1.45
CA LEU A 123 -5.60 -15.16 0.49
C LEU A 123 -4.24 -15.55 -0.10
N ARG A 124 -3.85 -16.81 0.15
CA ARG A 124 -2.54 -17.33 -0.24
C ARG A 124 -2.38 -17.43 -1.75
#